data_AF-A0A1H6VXF9-F1
#
_entry.id   AF-A0A1H6VXF9-F1
#
_cell.length_a   1.000
_cell.length_b   1.000
_cell.length_c   1.000
_cell.angle_alpha   90.00
_cell.angle_beta   90.00
_cell.angle_gamma   90.00
#
_symmetry.space_group_name_H-M   'P 1'
#
loop_
_entity.id
_entity.type
_entity.pdbx_description
1 polymer ?
#
loop_
_entity_poly.entity_id
_entity_poly.type
_entity_poly.pdbx_seq_one_letter_code
_entity_poly.pdbx_strand_id
1 'polypeptide(L)'
;MSLIRSQSLAALVQAAAAGDKARLEQLSRQHPAMARALAPLLARLDGGRPAAMALQTLEQQGLVLAAAQMLGREQSALDKATQEGRDGVGRLTDASAGISTALQQVATALTQVEQARQTGSAGVSELDGQLRLLRSALSAMNRNQARLAEQVEQIGKLTGVVQEIAHQTNLVALNAAIEAARAGEAGRGFAVVADEVKQLAEKTTQATTEIEGVTGSIGDFSQQLDGDVQQGMQRLERAQSGVIQADAAMRRSAEALAGASEKVAQLRQGQDVQNARAAAAQAALGALQRRSTEARRQSEALSRAALLAHRLALGWLEHEAGNDPASLSLTVRESAQGIRQAMELALLEPGALDRRWFDTEALDRTVRRLAAQHPNHPAAGALSEAGARLSEHGNAFVGLLCNGQVEQAQQIGQRLESDREALVAQLAALLAEA
;
A
#
# COMPACT_ATOMS: atom_id res chain seq x y z
N MET A 1 85.64 28.84 38.42
CA MET A 1 84.90 29.27 37.21
C MET A 1 84.04 28.19 36.54
N SER A 2 84.24 26.89 36.78
CA SER A 2 83.43 25.83 36.14
C SER A 2 82.02 25.65 36.73
N LEU A 3 81.85 25.80 38.05
CA LEU A 3 80.56 25.67 38.75
C LEU A 3 79.53 26.76 38.37
N ILE A 4 80.00 27.99 38.16
CA ILE A 4 79.12 29.10 37.74
C ILE A 4 78.66 28.90 36.29
N ARG A 5 79.57 28.44 35.40
CA ARG A 5 79.23 28.13 34.01
C ARG A 5 78.27 26.94 33.88
N SER A 6 78.36 25.93 34.75
CA SER A 6 77.42 24.80 34.74
C SER A 6 76.03 25.20 35.24
N GLN A 7 75.93 26.10 36.23
CA GLN A 7 74.65 26.61 36.71
C GLN A 7 73.96 27.48 35.67
N SER A 8 74.69 28.38 35.01
CA SER A 8 74.14 29.21 33.93
C SER A 8 73.71 28.36 32.72
N LEU A 9 74.45 27.29 32.39
CA LEU A 9 74.09 26.35 31.31
C LEU A 9 72.82 25.57 31.67
N ALA A 10 72.74 25.06 32.90
CA ALA A 10 71.56 24.37 33.41
C ALA A 10 70.34 25.30 33.40
N ALA A 11 70.49 26.57 33.80
CA ALA A 11 69.40 27.54 33.77
C ALA A 11 68.93 27.87 32.34
N LEU A 12 69.84 27.96 31.37
CA LEU A 12 69.52 28.23 29.96
C LEU A 12 68.80 27.03 29.31
N VAL A 13 69.27 25.81 29.60
CA VAL A 13 68.64 24.57 29.13
C VAL A 13 67.31 24.32 29.84
N GLN A 14 67.19 24.62 31.14
CA GLN A 14 65.92 24.53 31.88
C GLN A 14 64.90 25.56 31.38
N ALA A 15 65.30 26.81 31.12
CA ALA A 15 64.41 27.82 30.55
C ALA A 15 63.95 27.43 29.15
N ALA A 16 64.84 26.88 28.32
CA ALA A 16 64.49 26.37 26.99
C ALA A 16 63.58 25.15 27.04
N ALA A 17 63.87 24.19 27.92
CA ALA A 17 63.05 22.99 28.11
C ALA A 17 61.68 23.30 28.74
N ALA A 18 61.59 24.39 29.52
CA ALA A 18 60.34 24.90 30.08
C ALA A 18 59.58 25.85 29.13
N GLY A 19 60.12 26.15 27.93
CA GLY A 19 59.48 27.06 26.97
C GLY A 19 59.40 28.53 27.41
N ASP A 20 60.10 28.93 28.48
CA ASP A 20 60.07 30.30 29.03
C ASP A 20 60.95 31.24 28.17
N LYS A 21 60.39 31.70 27.04
CA LYS A 21 61.08 32.52 26.04
C LYS A 21 61.62 33.83 26.63
N ALA A 22 60.92 34.44 27.57
CA ALA A 22 61.34 35.69 28.22
C ALA A 22 62.59 35.48 29.09
N ARG A 23 62.59 34.41 29.90
CA ARG A 23 63.74 34.06 30.73
C ARG A 23 64.91 33.52 29.90
N LEU A 24 64.61 32.80 28.82
CA LEU A 24 65.60 32.35 27.85
C LEU A 24 66.27 33.54 27.15
N GLU A 25 65.53 34.57 26.73
CA GLU A 25 66.07 35.80 26.18
C GLU A 25 66.93 36.58 27.19
N GLN A 26 66.44 36.73 28.42
CA GLN A 26 67.17 37.42 29.49
C GLN A 26 68.50 36.72 29.79
N LEU A 27 68.48 35.39 29.96
CA LEU A 27 69.67 34.57 30.20
C LEU A 27 70.60 34.54 28.98
N SER A 28 70.05 34.59 27.77
CA SER A 28 70.83 34.65 26.53
C SER A 28 71.54 35.99 26.36
N ARG A 29 70.92 37.11 26.80
CA ARG A 29 71.58 38.43 26.85
C ARG A 29 72.66 38.50 27.92
N GLN A 30 72.44 37.85 29.07
CA GLN A 30 73.42 37.79 30.16
C GLN A 30 74.62 36.86 29.83
N HIS A 31 74.41 35.81 29.03
CA HIS A 31 75.43 34.82 28.67
C HIS A 31 75.50 34.55 27.16
N PRO A 32 75.93 35.53 26.35
CA PRO A 32 75.80 35.50 24.88
C PRO A 32 76.65 34.43 24.19
N ALA A 33 77.84 34.13 24.71
CA ALA A 33 78.71 33.09 24.15
C ALA A 33 78.11 31.68 24.31
N MET A 34 77.41 31.44 25.41
CA MET A 34 76.83 30.14 25.73
C MET A 34 75.48 29.95 25.02
N ALA A 35 74.69 31.02 24.90
CA ALA A 35 73.50 31.06 24.07
C ALA A 35 73.83 30.80 22.59
N ARG A 36 74.90 31.38 22.04
CA ARG A 36 75.37 31.09 20.68
C ARG A 36 75.78 29.63 20.48
N ALA A 37 76.48 29.04 21.45
CA ALA A 37 76.91 27.64 21.37
C ALA A 37 75.73 26.66 21.44
N LEU A 38 74.71 26.99 22.24
CA LEU A 38 73.48 26.19 22.36
C LEU A 38 72.43 26.52 21.29
N ALA A 39 72.57 27.60 20.53
CA ALA A 39 71.58 28.06 19.54
C ALA A 39 71.07 26.96 18.59
N PRO A 40 71.89 26.03 18.06
CA PRO A 40 71.39 24.95 17.20
C PRO A 40 70.53 23.92 17.95
N LEU A 41 70.80 23.68 19.24
CA LEU A 41 70.00 22.80 20.10
C LEU A 41 68.74 23.52 20.59
N LEU A 42 68.86 24.79 20.96
CA LEU A 42 67.75 25.65 21.32
C LEU A 42 66.78 25.81 20.15
N ALA A 43 67.24 25.95 18.91
CA ALA A 43 66.39 26.01 17.73
C ALA A 43 65.67 24.67 17.41
N ARG A 44 66.23 23.53 17.86
CA ARG A 44 65.55 22.22 17.75
C ARG A 44 64.56 21.98 18.91
N LEU A 45 64.78 22.62 20.05
CA LEU A 45 63.86 22.65 21.20
C LEU A 45 62.74 23.67 21.00
N ASP A 46 63.03 24.78 20.32
CA ASP A 46 62.10 25.77 19.76
C ASP A 46 61.46 25.22 18.47
N GLY A 47 61.16 23.91 18.48
CA GLY A 47 60.38 23.23 17.47
C GLY A 47 58.93 23.68 17.57
N GLY A 48 58.70 24.99 17.41
CA GLY A 48 57.40 25.60 17.33
C GLY A 48 56.62 24.89 16.26
N ARG A 49 55.70 24.03 16.68
CA ARG A 49 54.52 23.73 15.90
C ARG A 49 53.61 24.91 16.23
N PRO A 50 53.62 25.95 15.39
CA PRO A 50 53.10 27.24 15.80
C PRO A 50 51.64 27.07 16.20
N ALA A 51 51.18 27.82 17.19
CA ALA A 51 49.77 27.89 17.57
C ALA A 51 48.81 27.93 16.36
N ALA A 52 49.25 28.47 15.22
CA ALA A 52 48.60 28.36 13.91
C ALA A 52 48.20 26.93 13.48
N MET A 53 49.04 25.91 13.64
CA MET A 53 48.69 24.52 13.33
C MET A 53 47.65 23.96 14.29
N ALA A 54 47.73 24.30 15.57
CA ALA A 54 46.75 23.89 16.57
C ALA A 54 45.39 24.56 16.29
N LEU A 55 45.38 25.87 15.99
CA LEU A 55 44.19 26.61 15.61
C LEU A 55 43.56 26.10 14.31
N GLN A 56 44.37 25.84 13.29
CA GLN A 56 43.90 25.21 12.06
C GLN A 56 43.31 23.83 12.33
N THR A 57 43.91 23.06 13.26
CA THR A 57 43.36 21.76 13.67
C THR A 57 42.00 21.93 14.36
N LEU A 58 41.86 22.85 15.31
CA LEU A 58 40.58 23.14 15.99
C LEU A 58 39.49 23.56 15.00
N GLU A 59 39.82 24.45 14.06
CA GLU A 59 38.88 24.91 13.02
C GLU A 59 38.41 23.72 12.15
N GLN A 60 39.35 22.90 11.68
CA GLN A 60 39.02 21.73 10.86
C GLN A 60 38.19 20.69 11.65
N GLN A 61 38.48 20.46 12.93
CA GLN A 61 37.69 19.53 13.74
C GLN A 61 36.30 20.07 14.04
N GLY A 62 36.14 21.38 14.24
CA GLY A 62 34.83 22.02 14.36
C GLY A 62 33.95 21.77 13.14
N LEU A 63 34.53 21.85 11.93
CA LEU A 63 33.84 21.51 10.68
C LEU A 63 33.46 20.01 10.62
N VAL A 64 34.35 19.11 11.02
CA VAL A 64 34.08 17.66 11.06
C VAL A 64 32.96 17.32 12.04
N LEU A 65 32.96 17.92 13.23
CA LEU A 65 31.92 17.72 14.24
C LEU A 65 30.55 18.22 13.76
N ALA A 66 30.50 19.41 13.14
CA ALA A 66 29.29 19.93 12.54
C ALA A 66 28.76 19.01 11.42
N ALA A 67 29.64 18.50 10.56
CA ALA A 67 29.29 17.54 9.51
C ALA A 67 28.75 16.22 10.09
N ALA A 68 29.38 15.69 11.15
CA ALA A 68 28.92 14.48 11.82
C ALA A 68 27.55 14.67 12.50
N GLN A 69 27.29 15.84 13.10
CA GLN A 69 25.97 16.16 13.65
C GLN A 69 24.89 16.25 12.58
N MET A 70 25.19 16.86 11.42
CA MET A 70 24.28 16.89 10.29
C MET A 70 23.98 15.48 9.77
N LEU A 71 25.01 14.65 9.60
CA LEU A 71 24.87 13.24 9.23
C LEU A 71 23.96 12.49 10.21
N GLY A 72 24.14 12.67 11.52
CA GLY A 72 23.28 12.03 12.53
C GLY A 72 21.80 12.41 12.40
N ARG A 73 21.51 13.69 12.11
CA ARG A 73 20.12 14.15 11.85
C ARG A 73 19.55 13.54 10.58
N GLU A 74 20.33 13.49 9.50
CA GLU A 74 19.94 12.86 8.25
C GLU A 74 19.69 11.35 8.42
N GLN A 75 20.53 10.64 9.20
CA GLN A 75 20.31 9.22 9.51
C GLN A 75 19.00 9.01 10.27
N SER A 76 18.71 9.85 11.28
CA SER A 76 17.44 9.74 12.01
C SER A 76 16.22 9.94 11.11
N ALA A 77 16.30 10.90 10.19
CA ALA A 77 15.25 11.11 9.18
C ALA A 77 15.13 9.92 8.23
N LEU A 78 16.26 9.35 7.78
CA LEU A 78 16.29 8.17 6.92
C LEU A 78 15.71 6.93 7.63
N ASP A 79 16.03 6.70 8.90
CA ASP A 79 15.48 5.60 9.69
C ASP A 79 13.94 5.69 9.77
N LYS A 80 13.40 6.89 10.03
CA LYS A 80 11.95 7.11 10.01
C LYS A 80 11.34 6.83 8.64
N ALA A 81 11.93 7.38 7.57
CA ALA A 81 11.44 7.17 6.20
C ALA A 81 11.51 5.69 5.78
N THR A 82 12.54 4.96 6.19
CA THR A 82 12.64 3.52 5.90
C THR A 82 11.61 2.70 6.68
N GLN A 83 11.30 3.08 7.92
CA GLN A 83 10.24 2.44 8.71
C GLN A 83 8.86 2.69 8.09
N GLU A 84 8.54 3.94 7.74
CA GLU A 84 7.31 4.27 7.02
C GLU A 84 7.20 3.54 5.68
N GLY A 85 8.33 3.42 4.96
CA GLY A 85 8.43 2.63 3.73
C GLY A 85 8.11 1.14 3.95
N ARG A 86 8.57 0.55 5.06
CA ARG A 86 8.26 -0.85 5.42
C ARG A 86 6.79 -1.06 5.70
N ASP A 87 6.19 -0.17 6.49
CA ASP A 87 4.77 -0.25 6.80
C ASP A 87 3.92 -0.07 5.54
N GLY A 88 4.37 0.78 4.61
CA GLY A 88 3.80 0.92 3.27
C GLY A 88 3.87 -0.39 2.46
N VAL A 89 5.04 -1.01 2.38
CA VAL A 89 5.24 -2.29 1.66
C VAL A 89 4.47 -3.44 2.30
N GLY A 90 4.37 -3.48 3.64
CA GLY A 90 3.54 -4.45 4.37
C GLY A 90 2.07 -4.36 3.96
N ARG A 91 1.48 -3.15 4.02
CA ARG A 91 0.10 -2.92 3.56
C ARG A 91 -0.11 -3.28 2.10
N LEU A 92 0.87 -3.00 1.23
CA LEU A 92 0.83 -3.40 -0.18
C LEU A 92 0.82 -4.92 -0.37
N THR A 93 1.58 -5.65 0.45
CA THR A 93 1.67 -7.11 0.39
C THR A 93 0.35 -7.75 0.86
N ASP A 94 -0.23 -7.24 1.95
CA ASP A 94 -1.52 -7.71 2.47
C ASP A 94 -2.66 -7.43 1.48
N ALA A 95 -2.70 -6.22 0.92
CA ALA A 95 -3.67 -5.87 -0.12
C ALA A 95 -3.53 -6.79 -1.34
N SER A 96 -2.29 -7.11 -1.74
CA SER A 96 -2.04 -8.04 -2.84
C SER A 96 -2.50 -9.46 -2.50
N ALA A 97 -2.32 -9.96 -1.29
CA ALA A 97 -2.89 -11.26 -0.91
C ALA A 97 -4.43 -11.27 -1.00
N GLY A 98 -5.07 -10.18 -0.58
CA GLY A 98 -6.53 -9.99 -0.69
C GLY A 98 -7.02 -10.00 -2.13
N ILE A 99 -6.37 -9.25 -3.02
CA ILE A 99 -6.76 -9.21 -4.45
C ILE A 99 -6.54 -10.58 -5.11
N SER A 100 -5.48 -11.32 -4.74
CA SER A 100 -5.20 -12.64 -5.33
C SER A 100 -6.34 -13.61 -5.04
N THR A 101 -6.81 -13.58 -3.80
CA THR A 101 -7.96 -14.39 -3.34
C THR A 101 -9.23 -13.99 -4.08
N ALA A 102 -9.49 -12.68 -4.22
CA ALA A 102 -10.64 -12.17 -4.95
C ALA A 102 -10.61 -12.59 -6.44
N LEU A 103 -9.45 -12.50 -7.11
CA LEU A 103 -9.30 -12.94 -8.50
C LEU A 103 -9.56 -14.44 -8.66
N GLN A 104 -9.12 -15.26 -7.71
CA GLN A 104 -9.39 -16.71 -7.73
C GLN A 104 -10.89 -17.01 -7.55
N GLN A 105 -11.57 -16.29 -6.67
CA GLN A 105 -13.02 -16.39 -6.50
C GLN A 105 -13.77 -15.98 -7.77
N VAL A 106 -13.39 -14.86 -8.38
CA VAL A 106 -13.98 -14.39 -9.64
C VAL A 106 -13.74 -15.40 -10.77
N ALA A 107 -12.53 -15.96 -10.91
CA ALA A 107 -12.24 -16.98 -11.92
C ALA A 107 -13.12 -18.24 -11.74
N THR A 108 -13.35 -18.65 -10.50
CA THR A 108 -14.22 -19.79 -10.18
C THR A 108 -15.68 -19.46 -10.53
N ALA A 109 -16.15 -18.27 -10.17
CA ALA A 109 -17.49 -17.79 -10.51
C ALA A 109 -17.71 -17.71 -12.04
N LEU A 110 -16.72 -17.21 -12.79
CA LEU A 110 -16.78 -17.17 -14.26
C LEU A 110 -16.92 -18.57 -14.86
N THR A 111 -16.20 -19.55 -14.31
CA THR A 111 -16.30 -20.95 -14.76
C THR A 111 -17.70 -21.52 -14.50
N GLN A 112 -18.29 -21.24 -13.34
CA GLN A 112 -19.65 -21.67 -13.00
C GLN A 112 -20.69 -21.00 -13.91
N VAL A 113 -20.54 -19.71 -14.19
CA VAL A 113 -21.42 -18.97 -15.11
C VAL A 113 -21.31 -19.54 -16.53
N GLU A 114 -20.11 -19.89 -17.01
CA GLU A 114 -19.96 -20.51 -18.33
C GLU A 114 -20.69 -21.85 -18.40
N GLN A 115 -20.54 -22.69 -17.37
CA GLN A 115 -21.22 -23.99 -17.32
C GLN A 115 -22.75 -23.84 -17.28
N ALA A 116 -23.26 -22.91 -16.47
CA ALA A 116 -24.68 -22.59 -16.43
C ALA A 116 -25.19 -22.06 -17.77
N ARG A 117 -24.41 -21.20 -18.45
CA ARG A 117 -24.74 -20.65 -19.78
C ARG A 117 -24.76 -21.74 -20.84
N GLN A 118 -23.79 -22.67 -20.85
CA GLN A 118 -23.77 -23.81 -21.78
C GLN A 118 -24.99 -24.70 -21.59
N THR A 119 -25.34 -25.00 -20.34
CA THR A 119 -26.54 -25.76 -20.01
C THR A 119 -27.82 -25.04 -20.46
N GLY A 120 -27.88 -23.72 -20.22
CA GLY A 120 -28.99 -22.87 -20.69
C GLY A 120 -29.10 -22.84 -22.22
N SER A 121 -27.97 -22.72 -22.93
CA SER A 121 -27.92 -22.73 -24.40
C SER A 121 -28.39 -24.06 -24.97
N ALA A 122 -27.99 -25.19 -24.37
CA ALA A 122 -28.48 -26.50 -24.76
C ALA A 122 -29.99 -26.63 -24.53
N GLY A 123 -30.48 -26.15 -23.38
CA GLY A 123 -31.92 -26.13 -23.07
C GLY A 123 -32.74 -25.28 -24.05
N VAL A 124 -32.24 -24.12 -24.45
CA VAL A 124 -32.88 -23.26 -25.47
C VAL A 124 -32.95 -23.97 -26.83
N SER A 125 -31.87 -24.64 -27.24
CA SER A 125 -31.84 -25.41 -28.50
C SER A 125 -32.80 -26.59 -28.49
N GLU A 126 -32.93 -27.29 -27.36
CA GLU A 126 -33.88 -28.38 -27.19
C GLU A 126 -35.33 -27.88 -27.26
N LEU A 127 -35.64 -26.79 -26.55
CA LEU A 127 -36.94 -26.11 -26.60
C LEU A 127 -37.32 -25.69 -28.02
N ASP A 128 -36.39 -25.10 -28.76
CA ASP A 128 -36.59 -24.73 -30.16
C ASP A 128 -36.96 -25.95 -31.04
N GLY A 129 -36.29 -27.09 -30.82
CA GLY A 129 -36.61 -28.37 -31.45
C GLY A 129 -38.03 -28.85 -31.12
N GLN A 130 -38.40 -28.84 -29.83
CA GLN A 130 -39.72 -29.27 -29.38
C GLN A 130 -40.84 -28.37 -29.93
N LEU A 131 -40.63 -27.05 -29.96
CA LEU A 131 -41.61 -26.11 -30.54
C LEU A 131 -41.78 -26.32 -32.06
N ARG A 132 -40.72 -26.68 -32.80
CA ARG A 132 -40.84 -27.08 -34.21
C ARG A 132 -41.69 -28.32 -34.40
N LEU A 133 -41.51 -29.34 -33.57
CA LEU A 133 -42.34 -30.55 -33.59
C LEU A 133 -43.80 -30.23 -33.26
N LEU A 134 -44.05 -29.40 -32.24
CA LEU A 134 -45.40 -28.95 -31.88
C LEU A 134 -46.07 -28.19 -33.03
N ARG A 135 -45.32 -27.35 -33.75
CA ARG A 135 -45.81 -26.62 -34.92
C ARG A 135 -46.30 -27.57 -36.02
N SER A 136 -45.50 -28.60 -36.28
CA SER A 136 -45.84 -29.63 -37.28
C SER A 136 -47.11 -30.39 -36.86
N ALA A 137 -47.21 -30.78 -35.59
CA ALA A 137 -48.38 -31.48 -35.04
C ALA A 137 -49.66 -30.62 -35.14
N LEU A 138 -49.63 -29.36 -34.73
CA LEU A 138 -50.77 -28.45 -34.84
C LEU A 138 -51.17 -28.20 -36.31
N SER A 139 -50.21 -28.07 -37.22
CA SER A 139 -50.49 -27.93 -38.65
C SER A 139 -51.11 -29.20 -39.25
N ALA A 140 -50.70 -30.39 -38.80
CA ALA A 140 -51.36 -31.63 -39.17
C ALA A 140 -52.79 -31.71 -38.61
N MET A 141 -53.00 -31.27 -37.37
CA MET A 141 -54.32 -31.25 -36.72
C MET A 141 -55.29 -30.34 -37.47
N ASN A 142 -54.86 -29.12 -37.83
CA ASN A 142 -55.63 -28.18 -38.63
C ASN A 142 -56.06 -28.79 -39.99
N ARG A 143 -55.14 -29.51 -40.67
CA ARG A 143 -55.46 -30.21 -41.94
C ARG A 143 -56.49 -31.33 -41.75
N ASN A 144 -56.34 -32.15 -40.71
CA ASN A 144 -57.28 -33.24 -40.44
C ASN A 144 -58.68 -32.71 -40.10
N GLN A 145 -58.72 -31.58 -39.41
CA GLN A 145 -59.94 -30.90 -39.05
C GLN A 145 -60.66 -30.29 -40.26
N ALA A 146 -59.94 -29.65 -41.17
CA ALA A 146 -60.51 -29.17 -42.43
C ALA A 146 -61.17 -30.32 -43.22
N ARG A 147 -60.55 -31.51 -43.21
CA ARG A 147 -61.13 -32.71 -43.84
C ARG A 147 -62.37 -33.22 -43.09
N LEU A 148 -62.38 -33.17 -41.76
CA LEU A 148 -63.56 -33.55 -40.97
C LEU A 148 -64.74 -32.61 -41.28
N ALA A 149 -64.51 -31.31 -41.34
CA ALA A 149 -65.53 -30.32 -41.68
C ALA A 149 -66.14 -30.60 -43.07
N GLU A 150 -65.30 -30.91 -44.07
CA GLU A 150 -65.76 -31.30 -45.41
C GLU A 150 -66.60 -32.59 -45.39
N GLN A 151 -66.18 -33.59 -44.61
CA GLN A 151 -66.93 -34.85 -44.46
C GLN A 151 -68.29 -34.64 -43.79
N VAL A 152 -68.35 -33.80 -42.74
CA VAL A 152 -69.60 -33.43 -42.06
C VAL A 152 -70.55 -32.73 -43.03
N GLU A 153 -70.06 -31.80 -43.84
CA GLU A 153 -70.85 -31.12 -44.87
C GLU A 153 -71.38 -32.11 -45.92
N GLN A 154 -70.54 -33.04 -46.38
CA GLN A 154 -70.95 -34.08 -47.33
C GLN A 154 -72.04 -35.00 -46.75
N ILE A 155 -71.90 -35.42 -45.49
CA ILE A 155 -72.93 -36.22 -44.79
C ILE A 155 -74.23 -35.41 -44.71
N GLY A 156 -74.18 -34.15 -44.30
CA GLY A 156 -75.37 -33.28 -44.24
C GLY A 156 -76.10 -33.20 -45.59
N LYS A 157 -75.37 -33.04 -46.71
CA LYS A 157 -75.96 -33.06 -48.06
C LYS A 157 -76.63 -34.39 -48.39
N LEU A 158 -75.98 -35.51 -48.10
CA LEU A 158 -76.51 -36.84 -48.36
C LEU A 158 -77.76 -37.12 -47.51
N THR A 159 -77.74 -36.77 -46.23
CA THR A 159 -78.88 -36.93 -45.32
C THR A 159 -80.08 -36.13 -45.79
N GLY A 160 -79.87 -34.89 -46.25
CA GLY A 160 -80.93 -34.07 -46.85
C GLY A 160 -81.57 -34.72 -48.10
N VAL A 161 -80.77 -35.32 -48.98
CA VAL A 161 -81.28 -36.07 -50.15
C VAL A 161 -82.10 -37.29 -49.71
N VAL A 162 -81.64 -38.05 -48.70
CA VAL A 162 -82.40 -39.21 -48.19
C VAL A 162 -83.73 -38.75 -47.56
N GLN A 163 -83.73 -37.61 -46.88
CA GLN A 163 -84.94 -37.03 -46.29
C GLN A 163 -85.94 -36.60 -47.36
N GLU A 164 -85.47 -36.01 -48.48
CA GLU A 164 -86.31 -35.74 -49.65
C GLU A 164 -86.89 -37.02 -50.26
N ILE A 165 -86.07 -38.07 -50.42
CA ILE A 165 -86.52 -39.38 -50.94
C ILE A 165 -87.56 -40.00 -50.02
N ALA A 166 -87.35 -39.96 -48.70
CA ALA A 166 -88.29 -40.46 -47.71
C ALA A 166 -89.62 -39.69 -47.77
N HIS A 167 -89.56 -38.36 -47.88
CA HIS A 167 -90.75 -37.53 -48.02
C HIS A 167 -91.53 -37.84 -49.31
N GLN A 168 -90.83 -37.98 -50.45
CA GLN A 168 -91.46 -38.39 -51.70
C GLN A 168 -92.07 -39.79 -51.60
N THR A 169 -91.35 -40.75 -51.00
CA THR A 169 -91.83 -42.12 -50.80
C THR A 169 -93.09 -42.14 -49.94
N ASN A 170 -93.13 -41.32 -48.88
CA ASN A 170 -94.32 -41.15 -48.04
C ASN A 170 -95.52 -40.63 -48.84
N LEU A 171 -95.31 -39.65 -49.73
CA LEU A 171 -96.35 -39.12 -50.61
C LEU A 171 -96.82 -40.17 -51.63
N VAL A 172 -95.91 -40.95 -52.22
CA VAL A 172 -96.26 -42.04 -53.13
C VAL A 172 -97.06 -43.13 -52.41
N ALA A 173 -96.64 -43.52 -51.20
CA ALA A 173 -97.33 -44.50 -50.37
C ALA A 173 -98.73 -44.02 -49.97
N LEU A 174 -98.88 -42.75 -49.61
CA LEU A 174 -100.18 -42.15 -49.31
C LEU A 174 -101.12 -42.19 -50.52
N ASN A 175 -100.62 -41.81 -51.71
CA ASN A 175 -101.40 -41.90 -52.94
C ASN A 175 -101.81 -43.35 -53.28
N ALA A 176 -100.91 -44.31 -53.06
CA ALA A 176 -101.19 -45.73 -53.25
C ALA A 176 -102.23 -46.27 -52.25
N ALA A 177 -102.18 -45.84 -50.98
CA ALA A 177 -103.17 -46.20 -49.97
C ALA A 177 -104.56 -45.66 -50.31
N ILE A 178 -104.64 -44.42 -50.81
CA ILE A 178 -105.89 -43.81 -51.30
C ILE A 178 -106.49 -44.62 -52.46
N GLU A 179 -105.67 -44.99 -53.45
CA GLU A 179 -106.15 -45.72 -54.62
C GLU A 179 -106.51 -47.19 -54.28
N ALA A 180 -105.79 -47.81 -53.34
CA ALA A 180 -106.12 -49.13 -52.80
C ALA A 180 -107.45 -49.13 -52.04
N ALA A 181 -107.74 -48.08 -51.26
CA ALA A 181 -109.05 -47.89 -50.62
C ALA A 181 -110.18 -47.69 -51.66
N ARG A 182 -109.86 -47.01 -52.77
CA ARG A 182 -110.80 -46.76 -53.89
C ARG A 182 -111.18 -48.03 -54.65
N ALA A 183 -110.27 -49.01 -54.74
CA ALA A 183 -110.50 -50.32 -55.37
C ALA A 183 -111.32 -51.31 -54.51
N GLY A 184 -111.67 -50.95 -53.26
CA GLY A 184 -112.51 -51.77 -52.38
C GLY A 184 -111.87 -53.11 -52.00
N GLU A 185 -112.62 -54.21 -52.06
CA GLU A 185 -112.15 -55.55 -51.68
C GLU A 185 -110.95 -56.05 -52.51
N ALA A 186 -110.84 -55.62 -53.79
CA ALA A 186 -109.73 -56.01 -54.66
C ALA A 186 -108.40 -55.30 -54.31
N GLY A 187 -108.46 -54.14 -53.63
CA GLY A 187 -107.29 -53.34 -53.25
C GLY A 187 -106.72 -53.65 -51.88
N ARG A 188 -107.34 -54.57 -51.12
CA ARG A 188 -107.04 -54.80 -49.69
C ARG A 188 -105.60 -55.22 -49.42
N GLY A 189 -105.01 -56.04 -50.28
CA GLY A 189 -103.59 -56.42 -50.20
C GLY A 189 -102.63 -55.26 -50.53
N PHE A 190 -103.00 -54.38 -51.47
CA PHE A 190 -102.22 -53.19 -51.81
C PHE A 190 -102.28 -52.13 -50.71
N ALA A 191 -103.41 -52.00 -50.00
CA ALA A 191 -103.56 -51.08 -48.87
C ALA A 191 -102.57 -51.41 -47.74
N VAL A 192 -102.41 -52.69 -47.40
CA VAL A 192 -101.45 -53.14 -46.37
C VAL A 192 -100.01 -52.83 -46.78
N VAL A 193 -99.64 -53.06 -48.04
CA VAL A 193 -98.31 -52.72 -48.54
C VAL A 193 -98.07 -51.21 -48.53
N ALA A 194 -99.08 -50.41 -48.93
CA ALA A 194 -98.96 -48.95 -48.94
C ALA A 194 -98.78 -48.37 -47.53
N ASP A 195 -99.51 -48.87 -46.52
CA ASP A 195 -99.33 -48.46 -45.13
C ASP A 195 -97.95 -48.86 -44.57
N GLU A 196 -97.43 -50.04 -44.93
CA GLU A 196 -96.08 -50.48 -44.52
C GLU A 196 -94.99 -49.58 -45.15
N VAL A 197 -95.12 -49.24 -46.44
CA VAL A 197 -94.20 -48.31 -47.12
C VAL A 197 -94.28 -46.92 -46.49
N LYS A 198 -95.47 -46.46 -46.11
CA LYS A 198 -95.67 -45.18 -45.41
C LYS A 198 -94.93 -45.16 -44.07
N GLN A 199 -95.11 -46.20 -43.24
CA GLN A 199 -94.39 -46.32 -41.98
C GLN A 199 -92.87 -46.40 -42.17
N LEU A 200 -92.40 -47.08 -43.22
CA LEU A 200 -90.96 -47.13 -43.55
C LEU A 200 -90.42 -45.74 -43.90
N ALA A 201 -91.18 -44.95 -44.66
CA ALA A 201 -90.82 -43.58 -45.05
C ALA A 201 -90.80 -42.62 -43.83
N GLU A 202 -91.78 -42.73 -42.94
CA GLU A 202 -91.82 -41.98 -41.67
C GLU A 202 -90.63 -42.35 -40.77
N LYS A 203 -90.32 -43.65 -40.60
CA LYS A 203 -89.14 -44.12 -39.86
C LYS A 203 -87.83 -43.63 -40.49
N THR A 204 -87.75 -43.62 -41.82
CA THR A 204 -86.57 -43.11 -42.54
C THR A 204 -86.37 -41.62 -42.27
N THR A 205 -87.43 -40.82 -42.30
CA THR A 205 -87.39 -39.38 -41.98
C THR A 205 -86.94 -39.12 -40.54
N GLN A 206 -87.41 -39.95 -39.60
CA GLN A 206 -87.01 -39.83 -38.20
C GLN A 206 -85.52 -40.18 -38.02
N ALA A 207 -85.06 -41.25 -38.67
CA ALA A 207 -83.65 -41.64 -38.66
C ALA A 207 -82.74 -40.57 -39.30
N THR A 208 -83.15 -39.94 -40.41
CA THR A 208 -82.37 -38.85 -41.02
C THR A 208 -82.30 -37.61 -40.14
N THR A 209 -83.40 -37.25 -39.46
CA THR A 209 -83.41 -36.15 -38.47
C THR A 209 -82.43 -36.44 -37.31
N GLU A 210 -82.38 -37.68 -36.81
CA GLU A 210 -81.42 -38.08 -35.79
C GLU A 210 -79.97 -37.98 -36.30
N ILE A 211 -79.71 -38.41 -37.54
CA ILE A 211 -78.40 -38.25 -38.19
C ILE A 211 -78.04 -36.77 -38.28
N GLU A 212 -78.93 -35.89 -38.74
CA GLU A 212 -78.70 -34.44 -38.79
C GLU A 212 -78.30 -33.87 -37.42
N GLY A 213 -78.99 -34.26 -36.35
CA GLY A 213 -78.64 -33.86 -34.98
C GLY A 213 -77.22 -34.28 -34.57
N VAL A 214 -76.84 -35.54 -34.87
CA VAL A 214 -75.48 -36.04 -34.60
C VAL A 214 -74.45 -35.30 -35.44
N THR A 215 -74.68 -35.15 -36.75
CA THR A 215 -73.75 -34.46 -37.66
C THR A 215 -73.59 -32.99 -37.29
N GLY A 216 -74.66 -32.32 -36.86
CA GLY A 216 -74.63 -30.96 -36.32
C GLY A 216 -73.73 -30.86 -35.09
N SER A 217 -73.87 -31.79 -34.14
CA SER A 217 -73.00 -31.82 -32.94
C SER A 217 -71.52 -32.06 -33.28
N ILE A 218 -71.22 -32.88 -34.29
CA ILE A 218 -69.85 -33.08 -34.79
C ILE A 218 -69.33 -31.80 -35.46
N GLY A 219 -70.18 -31.09 -36.20
CA GLY A 219 -69.87 -29.79 -36.81
C GLY A 219 -69.50 -28.74 -35.76
N ASP A 220 -70.31 -28.59 -34.71
CA ASP A 220 -70.07 -27.65 -33.61
C ASP A 220 -68.75 -28.00 -32.87
N PHE A 221 -68.54 -29.28 -32.57
CA PHE A 221 -67.29 -29.75 -31.97
C PHE A 221 -66.08 -29.48 -32.87
N SER A 222 -66.24 -29.68 -34.18
CA SER A 222 -65.23 -29.35 -35.18
C SER A 222 -64.98 -27.84 -35.27
N GLN A 223 -65.94 -26.95 -35.03
CA GLN A 223 -65.65 -25.52 -34.98
C GLN A 223 -64.89 -25.14 -33.71
N GLN A 224 -65.26 -25.74 -32.57
CA GLN A 224 -64.59 -25.49 -31.30
C GLN A 224 -63.11 -25.89 -31.34
N LEU A 225 -62.81 -27.07 -31.90
CA LEU A 225 -61.42 -27.53 -32.09
C LEU A 225 -60.59 -26.54 -32.93
N ASP A 226 -61.21 -25.78 -33.84
CA ASP A 226 -60.47 -24.92 -34.79
C ASP A 226 -60.01 -23.69 -34.02
N GLY A 227 -60.91 -23.12 -33.23
CA GLY A 227 -60.58 -22.09 -32.25
C GLY A 227 -59.43 -22.52 -31.34
N ASP A 228 -59.46 -23.75 -30.81
CA ASP A 228 -58.42 -24.26 -29.93
C ASP A 228 -57.06 -24.44 -30.66
N VAL A 229 -57.07 -24.93 -31.90
CA VAL A 229 -55.86 -25.07 -32.73
C VAL A 229 -55.28 -23.70 -33.08
N GLN A 230 -56.10 -22.74 -33.49
CA GLN A 230 -55.68 -21.37 -33.80
C GLN A 230 -55.07 -20.69 -32.58
N GLN A 231 -55.70 -20.82 -31.40
CA GLN A 231 -55.11 -20.34 -30.15
C GLN A 231 -53.79 -21.04 -29.83
N GLY A 232 -53.70 -22.35 -30.06
CA GLY A 232 -52.48 -23.13 -29.92
C GLY A 232 -51.34 -22.60 -30.81
N MET A 233 -51.64 -22.28 -32.08
CA MET A 233 -50.66 -21.70 -33.01
C MET A 233 -50.17 -20.31 -32.54
N GLN A 234 -51.07 -19.44 -32.09
CA GLN A 234 -50.67 -18.13 -31.56
C GLN A 234 -49.78 -18.25 -30.30
N ARG A 235 -50.11 -19.17 -29.38
CA ARG A 235 -49.28 -19.42 -28.19
C ARG A 235 -47.89 -19.93 -28.59
N LEU A 236 -47.84 -20.78 -29.61
CA LEU A 236 -46.59 -21.32 -30.15
C LEU A 236 -45.72 -20.23 -30.80
N GLU A 237 -46.29 -19.30 -31.55
CA GLU A 237 -45.54 -18.17 -32.12
C GLU A 237 -44.91 -17.29 -31.04
N ARG A 238 -45.65 -17.01 -29.96
CA ARG A 238 -45.10 -16.29 -28.79
C ARG A 238 -43.97 -17.07 -28.14
N ALA A 239 -44.11 -18.38 -27.97
CA ALA A 239 -43.07 -19.22 -27.42
C ALA A 239 -41.80 -19.23 -28.30
N GLN A 240 -41.95 -19.29 -29.63
CA GLN A 240 -40.84 -19.19 -30.58
C GLN A 240 -40.12 -17.83 -30.48
N SER A 241 -40.87 -16.73 -30.38
CA SER A 241 -40.27 -15.41 -30.12
C SER A 241 -39.49 -15.38 -28.81
N GLY A 242 -40.01 -16.02 -27.74
CA GLY A 242 -39.31 -16.13 -26.46
C GLY A 242 -38.00 -16.91 -26.56
N VAL A 243 -37.98 -18.00 -27.32
CA VAL A 243 -36.77 -18.79 -27.59
C VAL A 243 -35.71 -17.99 -28.34
N ILE A 244 -36.10 -17.21 -29.36
CA ILE A 244 -35.17 -16.33 -30.09
C ILE A 244 -34.55 -15.28 -29.16
N GLN A 245 -35.36 -14.68 -28.28
CA GLN A 245 -34.86 -13.72 -27.29
C GLN A 245 -33.91 -14.38 -26.27
N ALA A 246 -34.20 -15.61 -25.85
CA ALA A 246 -33.35 -16.38 -24.96
C ALA A 246 -32.00 -16.72 -25.62
N ASP A 247 -31.98 -17.14 -26.90
CA ASP A 247 -30.74 -17.38 -27.65
C ASP A 247 -29.89 -16.11 -27.75
N ALA A 248 -30.51 -14.97 -28.08
CA ALA A 248 -29.82 -13.68 -28.14
C ALA A 248 -29.26 -13.25 -26.77
N ALA A 249 -29.95 -13.56 -25.66
CA ALA A 249 -29.43 -13.34 -24.32
C ALA A 249 -28.25 -14.25 -23.99
N MET A 250 -28.29 -15.52 -24.40
CA MET A 250 -27.19 -16.49 -24.21
C MET A 250 -25.93 -16.08 -24.98
N ARG A 251 -26.06 -15.53 -26.19
CA ARG A 251 -24.94 -15.00 -26.98
C ARG A 251 -24.30 -13.78 -26.32
N ARG A 252 -25.10 -12.79 -25.91
CA ARG A 252 -24.59 -11.61 -25.18
C ARG A 252 -23.90 -11.99 -23.87
N SER A 253 -24.42 -13.00 -23.17
CA SER A 253 -23.78 -13.55 -21.97
C SER A 253 -22.40 -14.14 -22.29
N ALA A 254 -22.25 -14.85 -23.41
CA ALA A 254 -20.96 -15.42 -23.83
C ALA A 254 -19.92 -14.33 -24.13
N GLU A 255 -20.30 -13.27 -24.84
CA GLU A 255 -19.43 -12.12 -25.12
C GLU A 255 -18.99 -11.42 -23.83
N ALA A 256 -19.94 -11.18 -22.91
CA ALA A 256 -19.64 -10.57 -21.62
C ALA A 256 -18.69 -11.43 -20.79
N LEU A 257 -18.85 -12.76 -20.82
CA LEU A 257 -18.01 -13.69 -20.09
C LEU A 257 -16.58 -13.78 -20.66
N ALA A 258 -16.45 -13.74 -21.98
CA ALA A 258 -15.15 -13.64 -22.64
C ALA A 258 -14.40 -12.36 -22.23
N GLY A 259 -15.08 -11.22 -22.27
CA GLY A 259 -14.50 -9.93 -21.82
C GLY A 259 -14.17 -9.90 -20.33
N ALA A 260 -14.97 -10.55 -19.48
CA ALA A 260 -14.67 -10.67 -18.06
C ALA A 260 -13.44 -11.55 -17.80
N SER A 261 -13.31 -12.66 -18.54
CA SER A 261 -12.17 -13.57 -18.44
C SER A 261 -10.87 -12.89 -18.86
N GLU A 262 -10.90 -12.09 -19.92
CA GLU A 262 -9.75 -11.29 -20.36
C GLU A 262 -9.34 -10.27 -19.28
N LYS A 263 -10.30 -9.54 -18.70
CA LYS A 263 -10.02 -8.59 -17.61
C LYS A 263 -9.41 -9.27 -16.39
N VAL A 264 -9.89 -10.46 -16.01
CA VAL A 264 -9.30 -11.24 -14.91
C VAL A 264 -7.86 -11.63 -15.23
N ALA A 265 -7.57 -12.04 -16.47
CA ALA A 265 -6.21 -12.35 -16.89
C ALA A 265 -5.28 -11.13 -16.82
N GLN A 266 -5.73 -9.97 -17.29
CA GLN A 266 -5.00 -8.70 -17.20
C GLN A 266 -4.75 -8.29 -15.75
N LEU A 267 -5.74 -8.45 -14.87
CA LEU A 267 -5.59 -8.17 -13.44
C LEU A 267 -4.58 -9.10 -12.78
N ARG A 268 -4.59 -10.40 -13.09
CA ARG A 268 -3.57 -11.35 -12.59
C ARG A 268 -2.16 -10.93 -13.01
N GLN A 269 -1.96 -10.58 -14.28
CA GLN A 269 -0.68 -10.10 -14.77
C GLN A 269 -0.24 -8.82 -14.05
N GLY A 270 -1.14 -7.84 -13.91
CA GLY A 270 -0.87 -6.60 -13.18
C GLY A 270 -0.48 -6.87 -11.72
N GLN A 271 -1.10 -7.88 -11.12
CA GLN A 271 -0.83 -8.27 -9.75
C GLN A 271 0.51 -8.99 -9.56
N ASP A 272 0.91 -9.86 -10.48
CA ASP A 272 2.24 -10.46 -10.46
C ASP A 272 3.33 -9.39 -10.54
N VAL A 273 3.12 -8.35 -11.36
CA VAL A 273 4.01 -7.19 -11.44
C VAL A 273 4.04 -6.42 -10.11
N GLN A 274 2.89 -6.23 -9.44
CA GLN A 274 2.85 -5.55 -8.15
C GLN A 274 3.53 -6.36 -7.05
N ASN A 275 3.37 -7.68 -7.02
CA ASN A 275 4.07 -8.57 -6.09
C ASN A 275 5.59 -8.49 -6.28
N ALA A 276 6.05 -8.51 -7.53
CA ALA A 276 7.47 -8.34 -7.84
C ALA A 276 8.01 -6.96 -7.39
N ARG A 277 7.22 -5.89 -7.57
CA ARG A 277 7.57 -4.55 -7.08
C ARG A 277 7.64 -4.48 -5.56
N ALA A 278 6.69 -5.10 -4.85
CA ALA A 278 6.70 -5.15 -3.39
C ALA A 278 7.94 -5.87 -2.86
N ALA A 279 8.29 -7.02 -3.45
CA ALA A 279 9.51 -7.76 -3.10
C ALA A 279 10.78 -6.94 -3.36
N ALA A 280 10.86 -6.25 -4.50
CA ALA A 280 11.99 -5.37 -4.83
C ALA A 280 12.09 -4.19 -3.85
N ALA A 281 10.96 -3.57 -3.48
CA ALA A 281 10.92 -2.49 -2.50
C ALA A 281 11.37 -2.98 -1.11
N GLN A 282 10.95 -4.17 -0.70
CA GLN A 282 11.37 -4.78 0.57
C GLN A 282 12.88 -5.04 0.59
N ALA A 283 13.45 -5.53 -0.50
CA ALA A 283 14.90 -5.71 -0.64
C ALA A 283 15.66 -4.37 -0.60
N ALA A 284 15.15 -3.35 -1.29
CA ALA A 284 15.74 -2.01 -1.28
C ALA A 284 15.70 -1.36 0.11
N LEU A 285 14.59 -1.49 0.84
CA LEU A 285 14.47 -1.02 2.22
C LEU A 285 15.42 -1.77 3.17
N GLY A 286 15.62 -3.07 2.96
CA GLY A 286 16.62 -3.85 3.69
C GLY A 286 18.06 -3.38 3.43
N ALA A 287 18.38 -3.04 2.18
CA ALA A 287 19.68 -2.46 1.83
C ALA A 287 19.88 -1.06 2.43
N LEU A 288 18.84 -0.21 2.38
CA LEU A 288 18.86 1.13 2.98
C LEU A 288 19.07 1.08 4.50
N GLN A 289 18.40 0.17 5.21
CA GLN A 289 18.60 0.03 6.66
C GLN A 289 20.05 -0.37 6.98
N ARG A 290 20.63 -1.34 6.26
CA ARG A 290 22.05 -1.71 6.46
C ARG A 290 22.97 -0.53 6.21
N ARG A 291 22.70 0.26 5.17
CA ARG A 291 23.49 1.46 4.86
C ARG A 291 23.33 2.54 5.92
N SER A 292 22.12 2.73 6.45
CA SER A 292 21.84 3.65 7.56
C SER A 292 22.63 3.25 8.81
N THR A 293 22.59 1.97 9.19
CA THR A 293 23.33 1.47 10.35
C THR A 293 24.84 1.63 10.21
N GLU A 294 25.39 1.43 9.00
CA GLU A 294 26.82 1.63 8.75
C GLU A 294 27.20 3.11 8.77
N ALA A 295 26.40 3.97 8.11
CA ALA A 295 26.63 5.42 8.10
C ALA A 295 26.55 6.01 9.52
N ARG A 296 25.63 5.51 10.35
CA ARG A 296 25.55 5.87 11.77
C ARG A 296 26.83 5.52 12.52
N ARG A 297 27.34 4.28 12.38
CA ARG A 297 28.62 3.86 12.99
C ARG A 297 29.80 4.72 12.52
N GLN A 298 29.83 5.09 11.24
CA GLN A 298 30.88 5.96 10.69
C GLN A 298 30.79 7.38 11.24
N SER A 299 29.58 7.94 11.34
CA SER A 299 29.34 9.25 11.96
C SER A 299 29.81 9.28 13.42
N GLU A 300 29.50 8.23 14.18
CA GLU A 300 29.96 8.07 15.57
C GLU A 300 31.48 7.96 15.66
N ALA A 301 32.13 7.23 14.73
CA ALA A 301 33.59 7.14 14.67
C ALA A 301 34.24 8.50 14.33
N LEU A 302 33.66 9.26 13.38
CA LEU A 302 34.14 10.59 12.99
C LEU A 302 34.03 11.59 14.16
N SER A 303 32.87 11.63 14.83
CA SER A 303 32.67 12.47 16.02
C SER A 303 33.73 12.20 17.09
N ARG A 304 34.01 10.92 17.37
CA ARG A 304 35.03 10.53 18.36
C ARG A 304 36.44 10.93 17.94
N ALA A 305 36.81 10.70 16.68
CA ALA A 305 38.11 11.09 16.15
C ALA A 305 38.30 12.61 16.20
N ALA A 306 37.25 13.37 15.87
CA ALA A 306 37.29 14.82 15.87
C ALA A 306 37.41 15.41 17.28
N LEU A 307 36.67 14.87 18.26
CA LEU A 307 36.84 15.26 19.67
C LEU A 307 38.25 14.99 20.20
N LEU A 308 38.83 13.83 19.86
CA LEU A 308 40.19 13.48 20.25
C LEU A 308 41.21 14.46 19.66
N ALA A 309 41.10 14.75 18.37
CA ALA A 309 41.98 15.70 17.70
C ALA A 309 41.80 17.13 18.22
N HIS A 310 40.55 17.55 18.51
CA HIS A 310 40.24 18.84 19.14
C HIS A 310 40.95 18.97 20.48
N ARG A 311 40.88 17.94 21.33
CA ARG A 311 41.60 17.93 22.61
C ARG A 311 43.11 17.99 22.45
N LEU A 312 43.69 17.22 21.54
CA LEU A 312 45.14 17.23 21.34
C LEU A 312 45.62 18.62 20.90
N ALA A 313 44.85 19.30 20.04
CA ALA A 313 45.13 20.67 19.64
C ALA A 313 44.98 21.67 20.80
N LEU A 314 43.97 21.50 21.67
CA LEU A 314 43.83 22.29 22.90
C LEU A 314 45.02 22.11 23.83
N GLY A 315 45.50 20.88 24.04
CA GLY A 315 46.69 20.61 24.86
C GLY A 315 47.96 21.24 24.29
N TRP A 316 48.09 21.32 22.96
CA TRP A 316 49.18 22.06 22.31
C TRP A 316 49.08 23.56 22.54
N LEU A 317 47.88 24.14 22.42
CA LEU A 317 47.65 25.56 22.72
C LEU A 317 47.91 25.88 24.19
N GLU A 318 47.47 25.03 25.12
CA GLU A 318 47.72 25.21 26.56
C GLU A 318 49.22 25.25 26.87
N HIS A 319 50.02 24.44 26.16
CA HIS A 319 51.46 24.35 26.31
C HIS A 319 52.20 25.54 25.68
N GLU A 320 51.83 25.92 24.45
CA GLU A 320 52.43 27.05 23.72
C GLU A 320 52.00 28.42 24.29
N ALA A 321 50.79 28.54 24.86
CA ALA A 321 50.25 29.81 25.36
C ALA A 321 51.10 30.43 26.48
N GLY A 322 51.84 29.63 27.26
CA GLY A 322 52.65 30.12 28.38
C GLY A 322 51.82 31.01 29.33
N ASN A 323 52.18 32.30 29.37
CA ASN A 323 51.47 33.39 30.06
C ASN A 323 51.00 34.50 29.09
N ASP A 324 50.82 34.23 27.80
CA ASP A 324 50.27 35.22 26.87
C ASP A 324 48.73 35.33 27.06
N PRO A 325 48.18 36.52 27.40
CA PRO A 325 46.74 36.68 27.67
C PRO A 325 45.85 36.33 26.47
N ALA A 326 46.31 36.64 25.24
CA ALA A 326 45.56 36.35 24.01
C ALA A 326 45.48 34.84 23.73
N SER A 327 46.60 34.13 23.90
CA SER A 327 46.65 32.67 23.74
C SER A 327 45.89 31.92 24.84
N LEU A 328 45.97 32.39 26.09
CA LEU A 328 45.22 31.81 27.21
C LEU A 328 43.71 32.01 27.04
N SER A 329 43.27 33.22 26.68
CA SER A 329 41.85 33.50 26.45
C SER A 329 41.26 32.71 25.27
N LEU A 330 42.02 32.55 24.18
CA LEU A 330 41.65 31.68 23.07
C LEU A 330 41.53 30.22 23.50
N THR A 331 42.49 29.72 24.29
CA THR A 331 42.47 28.35 24.83
C THR A 331 41.24 28.12 25.72
N VAL A 332 40.87 29.09 26.56
CA VAL A 332 39.66 29.01 27.40
C VAL A 332 38.40 28.94 26.54
N ARG A 333 38.29 29.79 25.51
CA ARG A 333 37.14 29.84 24.62
C ARG A 333 36.96 28.53 23.83
N GLU A 334 38.03 28.03 23.24
CA GLU A 334 38.02 26.79 22.45
C GLU A 334 37.80 25.54 23.32
N SER A 335 38.32 25.54 24.55
CA SER A 335 38.07 24.48 25.52
C SER A 335 36.61 24.45 25.98
N ALA A 336 36.02 25.63 26.23
CA ALA A 336 34.59 25.73 26.56
C ALA A 336 33.74 25.17 25.40
N GLN A 337 34.04 25.52 24.15
CA GLN A 337 33.34 24.99 22.98
C GLN A 337 33.50 23.46 22.84
N GLY A 338 34.70 22.93 23.09
CA GLY A 338 34.98 21.49 23.06
C GLY A 338 34.20 20.72 24.13
N ILE A 339 34.05 21.27 25.34
CA ILE A 339 33.27 20.65 26.42
C ILE A 339 31.81 20.48 26.02
N ARG A 340 31.19 21.48 25.41
CA ARG A 340 29.80 21.37 24.93
C ARG A 340 29.63 20.22 23.94
N GLN A 341 30.53 20.12 22.96
CA GLN A 341 30.49 19.06 21.95
C GLN A 341 30.71 17.68 22.58
N ALA A 342 31.61 17.58 23.56
CA ALA A 342 31.83 16.36 24.32
C ALA A 342 30.58 15.97 25.13
N MET A 343 29.86 16.93 25.74
CA MET A 343 28.59 16.71 26.46
C MET A 343 27.49 16.18 25.58
N GLU A 344 27.28 16.79 24.42
CA GLU A 344 26.25 16.36 23.48
C GLU A 344 26.49 14.91 23.03
N LEU A 345 27.74 14.54 22.74
CA LEU A 345 28.12 13.17 22.34
C LEU A 345 28.04 12.16 23.50
N ALA A 346 28.46 12.58 24.69
CA ALA A 346 28.41 11.78 25.92
C ALA A 346 26.99 11.36 26.32
N LEU A 347 26.02 12.27 26.13
CA LEU A 347 24.61 12.00 26.41
C LEU A 347 23.95 11.11 25.36
N LEU A 348 24.43 11.16 24.12
CA LEU A 348 23.97 10.28 23.04
C LEU A 348 24.50 8.85 23.23
N GLU A 349 25.75 8.68 23.66
CA GLU A 349 26.40 7.37 23.87
C GLU A 349 27.21 7.30 25.18
N PRO A 350 26.56 7.07 26.34
CA PRO A 350 27.23 7.02 27.64
C PRO A 350 28.34 5.96 27.73
N GLY A 351 28.16 4.82 27.04
CA GLY A 351 29.09 3.68 27.07
C GLY A 351 30.35 3.87 26.21
N ALA A 352 30.39 4.88 25.36
CA ALA A 352 31.54 5.19 24.51
C ALA A 352 32.41 6.32 25.07
N LEU A 353 32.06 6.86 26.24
CA LEU A 353 32.71 8.01 26.85
C LEU A 353 34.17 7.71 27.24
N ASP A 354 35.13 8.31 26.54
CA ASP A 354 36.48 8.41 27.09
C ASP A 354 36.51 9.60 28.06
N ARG A 355 36.83 9.37 29.34
CA ARG A 355 36.97 10.43 30.37
C ARG A 355 37.90 11.54 29.92
N ARG A 356 38.87 11.17 29.07
CA ARG A 356 39.80 12.08 28.42
C ARG A 356 39.11 13.15 27.57
N TRP A 357 37.92 12.94 27.04
CA TRP A 357 37.19 13.96 26.26
C TRP A 357 36.65 15.11 27.11
N PHE A 358 36.64 14.94 28.44
CA PHE A 358 36.17 15.89 29.43
C PHE A 358 37.26 16.27 30.43
N ASP A 359 38.30 16.94 29.94
CA ASP A 359 39.37 17.45 30.80
C ASP A 359 39.07 18.90 31.20
N THR A 360 38.19 19.05 32.19
CA THR A 360 37.84 20.35 32.77
C THR A 360 38.93 20.89 33.69
N GLU A 361 39.88 20.05 34.13
CA GLU A 361 41.01 20.46 34.96
C GLU A 361 42.04 21.27 34.15
N ALA A 362 42.31 20.89 32.90
CA ALA A 362 43.14 21.68 31.98
C ALA A 362 42.56 23.08 31.73
N LEU A 363 41.23 23.15 31.59
CA LEU A 363 40.53 24.42 31.47
C LEU A 363 40.64 25.25 32.74
N ASP A 364 40.40 24.68 33.93
CA ASP A 364 40.54 25.38 35.21
C ASP A 364 41.96 25.92 35.43
N ARG A 365 43.00 25.14 35.09
CA ARG A 365 44.40 25.61 35.14
C ARG A 365 44.66 26.80 34.22
N THR A 366 44.10 26.76 33.00
CA THR A 366 44.26 27.84 32.01
C THR A 366 43.51 29.10 32.45
N VAL A 367 42.29 28.93 32.98
CA VAL A 367 41.47 29.99 33.56
C VAL A 367 42.17 30.68 34.73
N ARG A 368 42.74 29.90 35.67
CA ARG A 368 43.49 30.47 36.81
C ARG A 368 44.73 31.24 36.37
N ARG A 369 45.46 30.73 35.37
CA ARG A 369 46.62 31.44 34.80
C ARG A 369 46.20 32.77 34.16
N LEU A 370 45.10 32.79 33.42
CA LEU A 370 44.56 34.01 32.82
C LEU A 370 44.09 35.01 33.88
N ALA A 371 43.31 34.55 34.87
CA ALA A 371 42.82 35.40 35.96
C ALA A 371 43.96 36.01 36.79
N ALA A 372 45.04 35.26 37.01
CA ALA A 372 46.23 35.75 37.74
C ALA A 372 46.95 36.91 37.02
N GLN A 373 46.74 37.10 35.72
CA GLN A 373 47.29 38.23 34.96
C GLN A 373 46.49 39.52 35.14
N HIS A 374 45.25 39.41 35.65
CA HIS A 374 44.33 40.53 35.86
C HIS A 374 43.82 40.57 37.32
N PRO A 375 44.71 40.62 38.34
CA PRO A 375 44.34 40.45 39.75
C PRO A 375 43.40 41.53 40.29
N ASN A 376 43.35 42.70 39.63
CA ASN A 376 42.51 43.84 40.05
C ASN A 376 41.19 43.94 39.25
N HIS A 377 40.95 43.04 38.30
CA HIS A 377 39.75 43.08 37.46
C HIS A 377 38.61 42.30 38.15
N PRO A 378 37.41 42.89 38.32
CA PRO A 378 36.28 42.22 38.98
C PRO A 378 35.87 40.90 38.32
N ALA A 379 36.06 40.75 37.00
CA ALA A 379 35.75 39.54 36.25
C ALA A 379 36.74 38.39 36.49
N ALA A 380 37.97 38.65 36.97
CA ALA A 380 39.00 37.61 37.15
C ALA A 380 38.64 36.60 38.26
N GLY A 381 38.03 37.08 39.35
CA GLY A 381 37.53 36.23 40.43
C GLY A 381 36.34 35.38 39.97
N ALA A 382 35.36 36.01 39.32
CA ALA A 382 34.18 35.32 38.79
C ALA A 382 34.53 34.28 37.69
N LEU A 383 35.54 34.57 36.86
CA LEU A 383 36.06 33.64 35.87
C LEU A 383 36.70 32.41 36.53
N SER A 384 37.52 32.60 37.57
CA SER A 384 38.14 31.51 38.32
C SER A 384 37.11 30.62 39.03
N GLU A 385 36.07 31.23 39.61
CA GLU A 385 34.97 30.48 40.21
C GLU A 385 34.16 29.69 39.19
N ALA A 386 33.89 30.26 38.02
CA ALA A 386 33.21 29.56 36.93
C ALA A 386 34.03 28.37 36.42
N GLY A 387 35.36 28.51 36.30
CA GLY A 387 36.28 27.42 35.97
C GLY A 387 36.24 26.28 37.00
N ALA A 388 36.26 26.62 38.29
CA ALA A 388 36.19 25.64 39.37
C ALA A 388 34.86 24.88 39.40
N ARG A 389 33.72 25.58 39.25
CA ARG A 389 32.38 24.96 39.17
C ARG A 389 32.26 24.03 37.97
N LEU A 390 32.74 24.47 36.80
CA LEU A 390 32.74 23.65 35.59
C LEU A 390 33.60 22.39 35.78
N SER A 391 34.71 22.49 36.50
CA SER A 391 35.55 21.34 36.85
C SER A 391 34.84 20.35 37.78
N GLU A 392 34.20 20.84 38.83
CA GLU A 392 33.46 20.03 39.80
C GLU A 392 32.27 19.31 39.14
N HIS A 393 31.41 20.07 38.45
CA HIS A 393 30.26 19.50 37.76
C HIS A 393 30.67 18.60 36.58
N GLY A 394 31.80 18.88 35.93
CA GLY A 394 32.36 18.03 34.86
C GLY A 394 32.74 16.65 35.38
N ASN A 395 33.45 16.59 36.51
CA ASN A 395 33.80 15.34 37.18
C ASN A 395 32.56 14.56 37.64
N ALA A 396 31.56 15.26 38.18
CA ALA A 396 30.29 14.64 38.57
C ALA A 396 29.53 14.06 37.36
N PHE A 397 29.44 14.81 36.27
CA PHE A 397 28.79 14.39 35.02
C PHE A 397 29.41 13.12 34.44
N VAL A 398 30.74 13.11 34.30
CA VAL A 398 31.49 11.93 33.83
C VAL A 398 31.30 10.75 34.78
N GLY A 399 31.33 10.97 36.10
CA GLY A 399 31.08 9.95 37.10
C GLY A 399 29.70 9.30 36.98
N LEU A 400 28.65 10.10 36.80
CA LEU A 400 27.28 9.61 36.62
C LEU A 400 27.13 8.79 35.33
N LEU A 401 27.73 9.24 34.22
CA LEU A 401 27.70 8.49 32.97
C LEU A 401 28.42 7.13 33.09
N CYS A 402 29.60 7.10 33.73
CA CYS A 402 30.31 5.84 34.00
C CYS A 402 29.51 4.87 34.88
N ASN A 403 28.66 5.39 35.75
CA ASN A 403 27.78 4.59 36.62
C ASN A 403 26.45 4.21 35.95
N GLY A 404 26.25 4.57 34.68
CA GLY A 404 24.99 4.30 33.94
C GLY A 404 23.81 5.17 34.35
N GLN A 405 24.03 6.23 35.13
CA GLN A 405 22.99 7.11 35.67
C GLN A 405 22.67 8.25 34.69
N VAL A 406 22.16 7.90 33.50
CA VAL A 406 21.99 8.84 32.36
C VAL A 406 21.03 10.00 32.66
N GLU A 407 19.91 9.75 33.35
CA GLU A 407 18.95 10.82 33.69
C GLU A 407 19.56 11.86 34.65
N GLN A 408 20.32 11.41 35.63
CA GLN A 408 21.03 12.30 36.56
C GLN A 408 22.15 13.05 35.84
N ALA A 409 22.86 12.38 34.92
CA ALA A 409 23.86 13.01 34.07
C ALA A 409 23.24 14.11 33.18
N GLN A 410 22.04 13.92 32.63
CA GLN A 410 21.33 14.97 31.88
C GLN A 410 21.04 16.20 32.74
N GLN A 411 20.63 16.01 34.00
CA GLN A 411 20.39 17.12 34.93
C GLN A 411 21.66 17.90 35.26
N ILE A 412 22.78 17.20 35.52
CA ILE A 412 24.09 17.86 35.69
C ILE A 412 24.57 18.50 34.38
N GLY A 413 24.29 17.89 33.23
CA GLY A 413 24.62 18.43 31.92
C GLY A 413 24.00 19.82 31.68
N GLN A 414 22.77 20.05 32.11
CA GLN A 414 22.15 21.39 32.03
C GLN A 414 22.89 22.43 32.90
N ARG A 415 23.37 22.02 34.08
CA ARG A 415 24.16 22.91 34.97
C ARG A 415 25.54 23.20 34.38
N LEU A 416 26.19 22.20 33.82
CA LEU A 416 27.45 22.34 33.09
C LEU A 416 27.35 23.33 31.93
N GLU A 417 26.26 23.29 31.16
CA GLU A 417 26.05 24.22 30.06
C GLU A 417 25.91 25.66 30.59
N SER A 418 25.18 25.84 31.68
CA SER A 418 25.07 27.14 32.37
C SER A 418 26.42 27.65 32.89
N ASP A 419 27.23 26.80 33.53
CA ASP A 419 28.57 27.18 34.01
C ASP A 419 29.51 27.50 32.85
N ARG A 420 29.39 26.80 31.72
CA ARG A 420 30.16 27.04 30.50
C ARG A 420 29.79 28.40 29.89
N GLU A 421 28.50 28.71 29.80
CA GLU A 421 28.01 30.02 29.33
C GLU A 421 28.49 31.14 30.27
N ALA A 422 28.42 30.93 31.58
CA ALA A 422 28.94 31.86 32.57
C ALA A 422 30.46 32.09 32.40
N LEU A 423 31.24 31.02 32.20
CA LEU A 423 32.68 31.11 31.95
C LEU A 423 32.98 31.96 30.70
N VAL A 424 32.29 31.70 29.59
CA VAL A 424 32.46 32.46 28.34
C VAL A 424 32.05 33.93 28.50
N ALA A 425 30.98 34.21 29.25
CA ALA A 425 30.54 35.57 29.54
C ALA A 425 31.55 36.34 30.40
N GLN A 426 32.09 35.70 31.45
CA GLN A 426 33.13 36.32 32.29
C GLN A 426 34.44 36.53 31.53
N LEU A 427 34.78 35.63 30.61
CA LEU A 427 35.93 35.79 29.72
C LEU A 427 35.76 37.01 28.80
N ALA A 428 34.56 37.16 28.22
CA ALA A 428 34.24 38.31 27.39
C ALA A 428 34.30 39.63 28.18
N ALA A 429 33.80 39.64 29.43
CA ALA A 429 33.88 40.80 30.31
C ALA A 429 35.33 41.17 30.65
N LEU A 430 36.18 40.17 30.92
CA LEU A 430 37.61 40.35 31.20
C LEU A 430 38.38 40.95 30.00
N LEU A 431 37.99 40.59 28.77
CA LEU A 431 38.64 41.05 27.54
C LEU A 431 38.07 42.37 26.98
N ALA A 432 36.87 42.78 27.41
CA ALA A 432 36.24 44.03 26.93
C ALA A 432 36.80 45.29 27.61
N GLU A 433 37.40 45.14 28.81
CA GLU A 433 37.96 46.22 29.63
C GLU A 433 39.50 46.18 29.73
N ALA A 434 40.15 45.21 29.08
CA ALA A 434 41.61 45.05 28.97
C ALA A 434 42.12 45.58 27.63
#